data_AF-M1ZTA0-F1
#
_entry.id   AF-M1ZTA0-F1
#
_cell.length_a   1.000
_cell.length_b   1.000
_cell.length_c   1.000
_cell.angle_alpha   90.00
_cell.angle_beta   90.00
_cell.angle_gamma   90.00
#
_symmetry.space_group_name_H-M   'P 1'
#
loop_
_entity.id
_entity.type
_entity.pdbx_description
1 polymer ?
#
loop_
_entity_poly.entity_id
_entity_poly.type
_entity_poly.pdbx_seq_one_letter_code
_entity_poly.pdbx_strand_id
1 'polypeptide(L)'
;MKLESGQNRIVKSKHLGYGLLRGSLGTGKTTAAIYRGIYLKNQYCMYDKDKVLILSKNEENSNYIKNIYDEAEKTGVQYITLFSYIEDKLYFSVIYKIINKYFWEYIENNNLQCKIASEEEKLAIIEECINDIKNEYKKLKYIDIKYSKFFLEEIQWMKDCMYYELEEYKKADRIGRKTK
;
A
#
# COMPACT_ATOMS: atom_id res chain seq x y z
N MET A 1 -24.08 -11.49 6.78
CA MET A 1 -23.30 -12.19 7.85
C MET A 1 -23.54 -11.48 9.18
N LYS A 2 -23.64 -12.20 10.31
CA LYS A 2 -23.86 -11.56 11.64
C LYS A 2 -22.51 -11.25 12.29
N LEU A 3 -22.23 -9.96 12.51
CA LEU A 3 -21.03 -9.52 13.23
C LEU A 3 -21.09 -9.91 14.71
N GLU A 4 -19.95 -10.29 15.27
CA GLU A 4 -19.82 -10.50 16.72
C GLU A 4 -19.91 -9.17 17.49
N SER A 5 -20.12 -9.24 18.81
CA SER A 5 -20.28 -8.05 19.66
C SER A 5 -19.06 -7.11 19.60
N GLY A 6 -17.85 -7.68 19.62
CA GLY A 6 -16.60 -6.91 19.50
C GLY A 6 -16.46 -6.22 18.15
N GLN A 7 -16.75 -6.94 17.06
CA GLN A 7 -16.73 -6.39 15.70
C GLN A 7 -17.79 -5.28 15.53
N ASN A 8 -19.00 -5.48 16.03
CA ASN A 8 -20.07 -4.48 16.01
C ASN A 8 -19.68 -3.19 16.74
N ARG A 9 -19.01 -3.29 17.89
CA ARG A 9 -18.53 -2.13 18.63
C ARG A 9 -17.52 -1.31 17.81
N ILE A 10 -16.63 -1.99 17.09
CA ILE A 10 -15.65 -1.34 16.21
C ILE A 10 -16.35 -0.69 15.01
N VAL A 11 -17.23 -1.43 14.34
CA VAL A 11 -17.97 -0.97 13.15
C VAL A 11 -18.81 0.26 13.44
N LYS A 12 -19.51 0.29 14.59
CA LYS A 12 -20.41 1.40 14.97
C LYS A 12 -19.75 2.47 15.84
N SER A 13 -18.43 2.41 16.01
CA SER A 13 -17.70 3.41 16.83
C SER A 13 -17.94 4.83 16.30
N LYS A 14 -18.25 5.79 17.17
CA LYS A 14 -18.38 7.20 16.77
C LYS A 14 -17.03 7.93 16.69
N HIS A 15 -15.93 7.27 17.02
CA HIS A 15 -14.59 7.85 16.91
C HIS A 15 -14.23 8.07 15.43
N LEU A 16 -13.94 9.32 15.05
CA LEU A 16 -13.62 9.76 13.69
C LEU A 16 -12.12 10.01 13.45
N GLY A 17 -11.27 9.75 14.45
CA GLY A 17 -9.81 9.84 14.31
C GLY A 17 -9.18 8.55 13.79
N TYR A 18 -7.87 8.43 13.98
CA TYR A 18 -7.15 7.20 13.70
C TYR A 18 -7.62 6.08 14.63
N GLY A 19 -7.66 4.86 14.10
CA GLY A 19 -8.00 3.65 14.84
C GLY A 19 -7.14 2.49 14.37
N LEU A 20 -6.69 1.67 15.32
CA LEU A 20 -5.90 0.47 15.02
C LEU A 20 -6.69 -0.78 15.39
N LEU A 21 -7.02 -1.58 14.38
CA LEU A 21 -7.70 -2.85 14.56
C LEU A 21 -6.68 -3.99 14.68
N ARG A 22 -6.51 -4.51 15.90
CA ARG A 22 -5.66 -5.67 16.20
C ARG A 22 -6.51 -6.91 16.47
N GLY A 23 -6.00 -8.07 16.09
CA GLY A 23 -6.64 -9.36 16.35
C GLY A 23 -5.89 -10.51 15.69
N SER A 24 -6.02 -11.71 16.24
CA SER A 24 -5.40 -12.95 15.73
C SER A 24 -5.87 -13.28 14.31
N LEU A 25 -5.18 -14.20 13.63
CA LEU A 25 -5.61 -14.71 12.32
C LEU A 25 -7.04 -15.27 12.42
N GLY A 26 -7.86 -15.07 11.40
CA GLY A 26 -9.23 -15.60 11.36
C GLY A 26 -10.29 -14.82 12.17
N THR A 27 -9.92 -13.81 12.95
CA THR A 27 -10.87 -13.03 13.80
C THR A 27 -11.79 -12.05 13.03
N GLY A 28 -11.80 -12.09 11.70
CA GLY A 28 -12.67 -11.25 10.87
C GLY A 28 -12.26 -9.77 10.78
N LYS A 29 -10.97 -9.43 10.92
CA LYS A 29 -10.48 -8.05 10.79
C LYS A 29 -10.87 -7.38 9.47
N THR A 30 -10.71 -8.09 8.36
CA THR A 30 -11.08 -7.61 7.02
C THR A 30 -12.58 -7.34 6.93
N THR A 31 -13.41 -8.28 7.41
CA THR A 31 -14.86 -8.12 7.47
C THR A 31 -15.25 -6.89 8.31
N ALA A 32 -14.67 -6.71 9.50
CA ALA A 32 -14.95 -5.55 10.34
C ALA A 32 -14.55 -4.22 9.66
N ALA A 33 -13.43 -4.17 8.93
CA ALA A 33 -13.03 -2.99 8.17
C ALA A 33 -14.01 -2.65 7.04
N ILE A 34 -14.52 -3.67 6.32
CA ILE A 34 -15.50 -3.48 5.25
C ILE A 34 -16.83 -2.97 5.80
N TYR A 35 -17.35 -3.63 6.84
CA TYR A 35 -18.60 -3.19 7.48
C TYR A 35 -18.45 -1.80 8.12
N ARG A 36 -17.25 -1.44 8.59
CA ARG A 36 -16.94 -0.07 9.03
C ARG A 36 -17.03 0.91 7.86
N GLY A 37 -16.50 0.57 6.69
CA GLY A 37 -16.63 1.38 5.48
C GLY A 37 -18.08 1.58 5.06
N ILE A 38 -18.90 0.53 5.09
CA ILE A 38 -20.35 0.61 4.82
C ILE A 38 -21.04 1.52 5.86
N TYR A 39 -20.71 1.36 7.15
CA TYR A 39 -21.25 2.21 8.20
C TYR A 39 -20.89 3.68 7.99
N LEU A 40 -19.63 3.98 7.62
CA LEU A 40 -19.17 5.33 7.34
C LEU A 40 -19.90 5.92 6.12
N LYS A 41 -20.00 5.15 5.02
CA LYS A 41 -20.79 5.51 3.82
C LYS A 41 -22.20 5.92 4.21
N ASN A 42 -22.87 5.08 5.01
CA ASN A 42 -24.30 5.24 5.28
C ASN A 42 -24.62 6.29 6.34
N GLN A 43 -23.69 6.64 7.23
CA GLN A 43 -23.94 7.53 8.37
C GLN A 43 -23.25 8.89 8.26
N TYR A 44 -22.18 8.98 7.47
CA TYR A 44 -21.33 10.18 7.41
C TYR A 44 -21.16 10.75 6.00
N CYS A 45 -21.52 10.02 4.94
CA CYS A 45 -21.37 10.51 3.57
C CYS A 45 -22.65 11.20 3.05
N MET A 46 -23.04 12.31 3.68
CA MET A 46 -24.26 13.06 3.38
C MET A 46 -24.11 14.01 2.20
N TYR A 47 -22.90 14.49 1.92
CA TYR A 47 -22.62 15.47 0.86
C TYR A 47 -21.92 14.83 -0.34
N ASP A 48 -21.97 15.47 -1.50
CA ASP A 48 -21.39 14.98 -2.77
C ASP A 48 -19.88 14.70 -2.68
N LYS A 49 -19.20 15.46 -1.83
CA LYS A 49 -17.74 15.36 -1.65
C LYS A 49 -17.34 14.25 -0.68
N ASP A 50 -18.28 13.69 0.08
CA ASP A 50 -17.98 12.69 1.08
C ASP A 50 -17.73 11.34 0.43
N LYS A 51 -16.58 10.73 0.75
CA LYS A 51 -16.15 9.47 0.13
C LYS A 51 -15.44 8.61 1.16
N VAL A 52 -15.57 7.29 1.00
CA VAL A 52 -14.83 6.29 1.77
C VAL A 52 -13.96 5.50 0.80
N LEU A 53 -12.69 5.31 1.14
CA LEU A 53 -11.75 4.53 0.33
C LEU A 53 -11.19 3.39 1.17
N ILE A 54 -11.33 2.16 0.66
CA ILE A 54 -10.71 0.96 1.22
C ILE A 54 -9.53 0.57 0.33
N LEU A 55 -8.35 0.51 0.92
CA LEU A 55 -7.11 0.15 0.24
C LEU A 55 -6.65 -1.25 0.62
N SER A 56 -6.32 -2.05 -0.39
CA SER A 56 -5.69 -3.36 -0.23
C SER A 56 -4.22 -3.33 -0.68
N LYS A 57 -3.48 -4.36 -0.26
CA LYS A 57 -2.09 -4.58 -0.67
C LYS A 57 -1.96 -5.04 -2.13
N ASN A 58 -2.89 -5.88 -2.59
CA ASN A 58 -2.86 -6.50 -3.93
C ASN A 58 -4.28 -6.73 -4.47
N GLU A 59 -4.38 -7.13 -5.75
CA GLU A 59 -5.66 -7.35 -6.43
C GLU A 59 -6.44 -8.55 -5.87
N GLU A 60 -5.76 -9.63 -5.47
CA GLU A 60 -6.39 -10.80 -4.84
C GLU A 60 -7.19 -10.40 -3.60
N ASN A 61 -6.58 -9.58 -2.73
CA ASN A 61 -7.26 -9.02 -1.56
C ASN A 61 -8.40 -8.09 -1.96
N SER A 62 -8.26 -7.33 -3.05
CA SER A 62 -9.31 -6.42 -3.56
C SER A 62 -10.55 -7.19 -4.00
N ASN A 63 -10.41 -8.29 -4.76
CA ASN A 63 -11.52 -9.12 -5.19
C ASN A 63 -12.22 -9.79 -3.99
N TYR A 64 -11.45 -10.31 -3.04
CA TYR A 64 -11.99 -10.87 -1.80
C TYR A 64 -12.79 -9.83 -1.00
N ILE A 65 -12.26 -8.61 -0.88
CA ILE A 65 -12.91 -7.49 -0.21
C ILE A 65 -14.24 -7.13 -0.91
N LYS A 66 -14.27 -7.06 -2.25
CA LYS A 66 -15.49 -6.76 -3.02
C LYS A 66 -16.56 -7.82 -2.81
N ASN A 67 -16.20 -9.10 -2.82
CA ASN A 67 -17.15 -10.18 -2.57
C ASN A 67 -17.84 -10.03 -1.18
N ILE A 68 -17.06 -9.73 -0.14
CA ILE A 68 -17.63 -9.48 1.21
C ILE A 68 -18.54 -8.26 1.21
N TYR A 69 -18.17 -7.20 0.48
CA TYR A 69 -19.01 -5.99 0.34
C TYR A 69 -20.34 -6.32 -0.34
N ASP A 70 -20.32 -6.99 -1.48
CA ASP A 70 -21.51 -7.36 -2.23
C ASP A 70 -22.45 -8.25 -1.41
N GLU A 71 -21.89 -9.19 -0.63
CA GLU A 71 -22.66 -9.99 0.32
C GLU A 71 -23.26 -9.14 1.45
N ALA A 72 -22.50 -8.19 2.00
CA ALA A 72 -22.98 -7.31 3.05
C ALA A 72 -24.13 -6.41 2.57
N GLU A 73 -24.02 -5.83 1.38
CA GLU A 73 -25.07 -5.03 0.75
C GLU A 73 -26.34 -5.85 0.49
N LYS A 74 -26.21 -7.07 -0.06
CA LYS A 74 -27.35 -7.99 -0.28
C LYS A 74 -28.10 -8.35 1.01
N THR A 75 -27.40 -8.41 2.15
CA THR A 75 -28.02 -8.73 3.45
C THR A 75 -28.74 -7.55 4.11
N GLY A 76 -28.89 -6.42 3.42
CA GLY A 76 -29.72 -5.30 3.90
C GLY A 76 -29.02 -4.41 4.93
N VAL A 77 -27.68 -4.32 4.91
CA VAL A 77 -26.93 -3.30 5.66
C VAL A 77 -27.05 -1.92 4.98
N GLN A 78 -28.01 -1.75 4.06
CA GLN A 78 -28.38 -0.46 3.49
C GLN A 78 -29.31 0.27 4.45
N TYR A 79 -28.81 1.38 5.02
CA TYR A 79 -29.67 2.38 5.63
C TYR A 79 -30.26 3.20 4.49
N ILE A 80 -31.44 2.82 3.98
CA ILE A 80 -32.17 3.62 2.99
C ILE A 80 -32.60 4.91 3.69
N THR A 81 -31.93 6.01 3.38
CA THR A 81 -32.32 7.35 3.83
C THR A 81 -32.97 8.10 2.66
N LEU A 82 -33.80 9.10 2.95
CA LEU A 82 -34.50 9.91 1.95
C LEU A 82 -33.55 10.61 0.95
N PHE A 83 -32.27 10.73 1.32
CA PHE A 83 -31.17 11.32 0.54
C PHE A 83 -30.16 10.28 0.08
N SER A 84 -30.54 9.01 -0.07
CA SER A 84 -29.64 8.00 -0.64
C SER A 84 -29.23 8.43 -2.05
N TYR A 85 -28.06 9.06 -2.14
CA TYR A 85 -27.45 9.44 -3.40
C TYR A 85 -27.32 8.20 -4.29
N ILE A 86 -27.65 8.36 -5.56
CA ILE A 86 -27.64 7.28 -6.56
C ILE A 86 -26.21 6.76 -6.81
N GLU A 87 -25.19 7.55 -6.47
CA GLU A 87 -23.79 7.20 -6.65
C GLU A 87 -23.19 6.47 -5.44
N ASP A 88 -22.41 5.42 -5.72
CA ASP A 88 -21.65 4.72 -4.69
C ASP A 88 -20.54 5.63 -4.14
N LYS A 89 -20.54 5.82 -2.82
CA LYS A 89 -19.55 6.63 -2.09
C LYS A 89 -18.47 5.79 -1.41
N LEU A 90 -18.50 4.45 -1.55
CA LEU A 90 -17.46 3.54 -1.07
C LEU A 90 -16.63 2.97 -2.22
N TYR A 91 -15.35 3.29 -2.24
CA TYR A 91 -14.41 2.90 -3.29
C TYR A 91 -13.40 1.87 -2.80
N PHE A 92 -13.00 0.98 -3.69
CA PHE A 92 -12.00 -0.05 -3.44
C PHE A 92 -10.85 0.10 -4.43
N SER A 93 -9.62 0.16 -3.92
CA SER A 93 -8.42 0.21 -4.76
C SER A 93 -7.25 -0.53 -4.12
N VAL A 94 -6.22 -0.80 -4.92
CA VAL A 94 -4.92 -1.22 -4.44
C VAL A 94 -4.04 0.02 -4.28
N ILE A 95 -3.18 0.03 -3.25
CA ILE A 95 -2.27 1.17 -3.00
C ILE A 95 -1.39 1.50 -4.21
N TYR A 96 -0.87 0.49 -4.90
CA TYR A 96 0.00 0.65 -6.06
C TYR A 96 -0.68 1.36 -7.24
N LYS A 97 -1.99 1.12 -7.46
CA LYS A 97 -2.75 1.83 -8.51
C LYS A 97 -2.79 3.34 -8.27
N ILE A 98 -2.93 3.75 -7.00
CA ILE A 98 -2.96 5.16 -6.61
C ILE A 98 -1.59 5.79 -6.81
N ILE A 99 -0.54 5.10 -6.34
CA ILE A 99 0.85 5.56 -6.51
C ILE A 99 1.16 5.74 -8.00
N ASN A 100 0.86 4.73 -8.83
CA ASN A 100 1.11 4.79 -10.26
C ASN A 100 0.35 5.92 -10.95
N LYS A 101 -0.92 6.14 -10.59
CA LYS A 101 -1.70 7.24 -11.15
C LYS A 101 -0.97 8.57 -10.93
N TYR A 102 -0.62 8.89 -9.69
CA TYR A 102 0.04 10.16 -9.38
C TYR A 102 1.46 10.23 -9.94
N PHE A 103 2.17 9.11 -10.03
CA PHE A 103 3.48 9.05 -10.67
C PHE A 103 3.43 9.44 -12.15
N TRP A 104 2.47 8.90 -12.91
CA TRP A 104 2.32 9.23 -14.32
C TRP A 104 1.81 10.66 -14.53
N GLU A 105 0.85 11.12 -13.73
CA GLU A 105 0.42 12.53 -13.75
C GLU A 105 1.59 13.48 -13.47
N TYR A 106 2.48 13.13 -12.53
CA TYR A 106 3.68 13.92 -12.25
C TYR A 106 4.65 13.95 -13.44
N ILE A 107 4.91 12.80 -14.08
CA ILE A 107 5.77 12.71 -15.26
C ILE A 107 5.24 13.60 -16.39
N GLU A 108 3.94 13.50 -16.68
CA GLU A 108 3.28 14.26 -17.74
C GLU A 108 3.32 15.76 -17.46
N ASN A 109 2.90 16.19 -16.26
CA ASN A 109 2.85 17.60 -15.88
C ASN A 109 4.24 18.27 -15.86
N ASN A 110 5.31 17.51 -15.68
CA ASN A 110 6.69 18.00 -15.64
C ASN A 110 7.49 17.70 -16.92
N ASN A 111 6.85 17.17 -17.97
CA ASN A 111 7.49 16.80 -19.24
C ASN A 111 8.73 15.91 -19.07
N LEU A 112 8.68 14.98 -18.11
CA LEU A 112 9.80 14.08 -17.82
C LEU A 112 9.79 12.89 -18.78
N GLN A 113 10.97 12.50 -19.27
CA GLN A 113 11.13 11.28 -20.05
C GLN A 113 11.61 10.13 -19.16
N CYS A 114 10.75 9.71 -18.22
CA CYS A 114 11.04 8.60 -17.31
C CYS A 114 10.35 7.32 -17.78
N LYS A 115 11.06 6.19 -17.65
CA LYS A 115 10.51 4.85 -17.85
C LYS A 115 10.77 4.00 -16.61
N ILE A 116 9.91 3.03 -16.36
CA ILE A 116 10.12 2.05 -15.30
C ILE A 116 11.11 1.02 -15.82
N ALA A 117 12.28 0.93 -15.18
CA ALA A 117 13.32 -0.03 -15.55
C ALA A 117 12.87 -1.47 -15.26
N SER A 118 13.10 -2.37 -16.21
CA SER A 118 12.94 -3.82 -16.03
C SER A 118 13.98 -4.38 -15.06
N GLU A 119 13.81 -5.61 -14.60
CA GLU A 119 14.81 -6.25 -13.73
C GLU A 119 16.14 -6.48 -14.46
N GLU A 120 16.09 -6.78 -15.76
CA GLU A 120 17.27 -6.92 -16.62
C GLU A 120 17.98 -5.58 -16.79
N GLU A 121 17.25 -4.49 -17.02
CA GLU A 121 17.83 -3.14 -17.12
C GLU A 121 18.47 -2.72 -15.79
N LYS A 122 17.81 -2.98 -14.66
CA LYS A 122 18.39 -2.72 -13.32
C LYS A 122 19.69 -3.50 -13.09
N LEU A 123 19.72 -4.78 -13.49
CA LEU A 123 20.91 -5.63 -13.37
C LEU A 123 22.06 -5.13 -14.25
N ALA A 124 21.78 -4.76 -15.49
CA ALA A 124 22.79 -4.21 -16.38
C ALA A 124 23.41 -2.91 -15.82
N ILE A 125 22.56 -1.99 -15.34
CA ILE A 125 22.99 -0.71 -14.75
C ILE A 125 23.87 -0.95 -13.51
N ILE A 126 23.47 -1.85 -12.60
CA ILE A 126 24.26 -2.08 -11.39
C ILE A 126 25.60 -2.75 -11.70
N GLU A 127 25.66 -3.65 -12.68
CA GLU A 127 26.90 -4.31 -13.09
C GLU A 127 27.89 -3.32 -13.71
N GLU A 128 27.40 -2.38 -14.51
CA GLU A 128 28.18 -1.26 -15.03
C GLU A 128 28.76 -0.43 -13.89
N CYS A 129 27.92 0.02 -12.95
CA CYS A 129 28.37 0.78 -11.78
C CYS A 129 29.40 0.02 -10.92
N ILE A 130 29.22 -1.28 -10.73
CA ILE A 130 30.17 -2.11 -9.98
C ILE A 130 31.53 -2.17 -10.69
N ASN A 131 31.55 -2.33 -12.01
CA ASN A 131 32.79 -2.37 -12.78
C ASN A 131 33.52 -1.03 -12.74
N ASP A 132 32.80 0.09 -12.81
CA ASP A 132 33.37 1.44 -12.69
C ASP A 132 34.05 1.63 -11.32
N ILE A 133 33.35 1.29 -10.24
CA ILE A 133 33.90 1.38 -8.88
C ILE A 133 35.07 0.41 -8.69
N LYS A 134 35.00 -0.79 -9.27
CA LYS A 134 36.08 -1.79 -9.17
C LYS A 134 37.36 -1.30 -9.86
N ASN A 135 37.24 -0.56 -10.96
CA ASN A 135 38.37 0.04 -11.67
C ASN A 135 39.07 1.12 -10.82
N GLU A 136 38.30 1.90 -10.05
CA GLU A 136 38.81 2.92 -9.12
C GLU A 136 39.40 2.28 -7.84
N TYR A 137 38.72 1.26 -7.29
CA TYR A 137 39.05 0.63 -6.00
C TYR A 137 39.48 -0.84 -6.14
N LYS A 138 40.53 -1.10 -6.92
CA LYS A 138 41.02 -2.46 -7.26
C LYS A 138 41.31 -3.41 -6.09
N LYS A 139 41.51 -2.88 -4.88
CA LYS A 139 41.80 -3.68 -3.67
C LYS A 139 40.55 -4.23 -2.97
N LEU A 140 39.36 -3.72 -3.29
CA LEU A 140 38.12 -4.11 -2.62
C LEU A 140 37.53 -5.38 -3.21
N LYS A 141 37.64 -6.50 -2.47
CA LYS A 141 37.14 -7.82 -2.92
C LYS A 141 35.61 -7.97 -2.96
N TYR A 142 34.91 -7.07 -2.28
CA TYR A 142 33.45 -7.09 -2.14
C TYR A 142 32.72 -6.24 -3.18
N ILE A 143 33.45 -5.49 -4.02
CA ILE A 143 32.90 -4.80 -5.18
C ILE A 143 33.09 -5.72 -6.39
N ASP A 144 32.10 -6.57 -6.63
CA ASP A 144 32.13 -7.58 -7.70
C ASP A 144 30.72 -7.88 -8.22
N ILE A 145 30.60 -8.13 -9.53
CA ILE A 145 29.34 -8.36 -10.23
C ILE A 145 28.57 -9.57 -9.67
N LYS A 146 29.25 -10.53 -9.04
CA LYS A 146 28.55 -11.65 -8.36
C LYS A 146 27.63 -11.18 -7.22
N TYR A 147 27.82 -9.95 -6.73
CA TYR A 147 27.01 -9.35 -5.67
C TYR A 147 25.98 -8.34 -6.20
N SER A 148 25.76 -8.24 -7.53
CA SER A 148 24.80 -7.30 -8.14
C SER A 148 23.41 -7.35 -7.50
N LYS A 149 22.89 -8.56 -7.25
CA LYS A 149 21.60 -8.75 -6.59
C LYS A 149 21.56 -8.15 -5.18
N PHE A 150 22.63 -8.33 -4.40
CA PHE A 150 22.72 -7.76 -3.06
C PHE A 150 22.69 -6.23 -3.11
N PHE A 151 23.42 -5.60 -4.05
CA PHE A 151 23.40 -4.15 -4.19
C PHE A 151 22.03 -3.62 -4.63
N LEU A 152 21.33 -4.29 -5.53
CA LEU A 152 19.96 -3.94 -5.89
C LEU A 152 19.00 -4.04 -4.69
N GLU A 153 19.10 -5.10 -3.89
CA GLU A 153 18.32 -5.26 -2.66
C GLU A 153 18.67 -4.19 -1.61
N GLU A 154 19.92 -3.73 -1.54
CA GLU A 154 20.32 -2.58 -0.70
C GLU A 154 19.66 -1.29 -1.18
N ILE A 155 19.74 -1.01 -2.49
CA ILE A 155 19.16 0.19 -3.08
C ILE A 155 17.65 0.20 -2.90
N GLN A 156 16.98 -0.94 -3.09
CA GLN A 156 15.55 -1.05 -2.86
C GLN A 156 15.21 -0.81 -1.39
N TRP A 157 15.97 -1.39 -0.45
CA TRP A 157 15.76 -1.17 0.97
C TRP A 157 15.94 0.29 1.38
N MET A 158 16.97 0.96 0.86
CA MET A 158 17.18 2.40 1.08
C MET A 158 15.97 3.23 0.59
N LYS A 159 15.43 2.90 -0.59
CA LYS A 159 14.23 3.56 -1.14
C LYS A 159 12.99 3.29 -0.30
N ASP A 160 12.78 2.05 0.14
CA ASP A 160 11.63 1.66 0.96
C ASP A 160 11.63 2.37 2.33
N CYS A 161 12.82 2.64 2.88
CA CYS A 161 13.01 3.39 4.11
C CYS A 161 13.07 4.91 3.91
N MET A 162 13.02 5.40 2.66
CA MET A 162 13.16 6.82 2.30
C MET A 162 14.47 7.45 2.80
N TYR A 163 15.58 6.71 2.71
CA TYR A 163 16.91 7.26 2.97
C TYR A 163 17.47 7.89 1.69
N TYR A 164 17.63 9.21 1.71
CA TYR A 164 18.12 9.98 0.58
C TYR A 164 19.56 10.45 0.77
N GLU A 165 20.00 10.53 2.03
CA GLU A 165 21.33 11.02 2.40
C GLU A 165 22.24 9.90 2.90
N LEU A 166 23.55 10.05 2.65
CA LEU A 166 24.56 9.09 3.09
C LEU A 166 24.55 8.89 4.61
N GLU A 167 24.33 9.96 5.37
CA GLU A 167 24.32 9.91 6.83
C GLU A 167 23.08 9.18 7.39
N GLU A 168 21.94 9.26 6.70
CA GLU A 168 20.75 8.48 7.06
C GLU A 168 21.03 6.99 6.89
N TYR A 169 21.59 6.61 5.73
CA TYR A 169 21.95 5.22 5.45
C TYR A 169 22.99 4.67 6.44
N LYS A 170 24.02 5.45 6.80
CA LYS A 170 25.03 5.03 7.77
C LYS A 170 24.47 4.80 9.17
N LYS A 171 23.47 5.59 9.58
CA LYS A 171 22.84 5.52 10.91
C LYS A 171 21.61 4.63 10.95
N ALA A 172 21.21 4.08 9.79
CA ALA A 172 20.01 3.27 9.67
C ALA A 172 20.10 2.02 10.56
N ASP A 173 19.07 1.81 11.38
CA ASP A 173 18.94 0.59 12.15
C ASP A 173 18.56 -0.56 11.20
N ARG A 174 19.41 -1.59 11.10
CA ARG A 174 19.26 -2.68 10.14
C ARG A 174 18.26 -3.75 10.62
N ILE A 175 17.14 -3.31 11.22
CA ILE A 175 16.08 -4.19 11.72
C ILE A 175 15.35 -4.85 10.55
N GLY A 176 15.13 -6.17 10.63
CA GLY A 176 14.28 -6.91 9.69
C GLY A 176 15.00 -7.48 8.46
N ARG A 177 16.27 -7.15 8.24
CA ARG A 177 17.14 -8.02 7.43
C ARG A 177 17.46 -9.25 8.25
N LYS A 178 17.42 -10.43 7.62
CA LYS A 178 17.87 -11.68 8.25
C LYS A 178 19.37 -11.57 8.53
N THR A 179 19.75 -10.96 9.65
CA THR A 179 21.05 -11.14 10.28
C THR A 179 20.99 -12.47 11.02
N LYS A 180 21.12 -13.56 10.25
CA LYS A 180 21.54 -14.86 10.77
C LYS A 180 22.66 -15.36 9.87
#